data_AF-A0A1E2UQE1-F1
#
_entry.id   AF-A0A1E2UQE1-F1
#
_cell.length_a   1.000
_cell.length_b   1.000
_cell.length_c   1.000
_cell.angle_alpha   90.00
_cell.angle_beta   90.00
_cell.angle_gamma   90.00
#
_symmetry.space_group_name_H-M   'P 1'
#
loop_
_entity.id
_entity.type
_entity.pdbx_description
1 polymer ?
#
loop_
_entity_poly.entity_id
_entity_poly.type
_entity_poly.pdbx_seq_one_letter_code
_entity_poly.pdbx_strand_id
1 'polypeptide(L)'
;MHPAFSVIFLTTLIGVGQGLFLALFTGQLYALAKLLPAQTDAFYAQGSLIALLLLIAGLVASVFHLGRPERAWRAATQWRTSWLSREVIALPAAMLFTALYGLFHYFGWTQPLFVISQALPVDATLIVGALGTVATFLLFLCTAMIYASLRFIKAWHSPLTVANFLFLGIASGFMLAAALSAYLSSSLVVFYGTWAVVATLLGAISRGASLYRNSDFRCKISMQSAIGVHHAKLHQKAQGFMGGAFNTREFFHGKSDALLQMLRYGFLLMVFILPVLLILLAYLLESSRLPIAAFLIQYAGLVIERYYFFTEAKHPQNLYYQSMA
;
A
#
# COMPACT_ATOMS: atom_id res chain seq x y z
N MET A 1 -14.92 -2.85 10.71
CA MET A 1 -14.96 -1.42 11.12
C MET A 1 -15.39 -0.57 9.93
N HIS A 2 -15.84 0.67 10.14
CA HIS A 2 -16.23 1.58 9.06
C HIS A 2 -15.00 1.92 8.18
N PRO A 3 -15.06 1.66 6.86
CA PRO A 3 -13.95 1.94 5.95
C PRO A 3 -13.93 3.40 5.52
N ALA A 4 -12.99 4.18 6.05
CA ALA A 4 -12.79 5.56 5.63
C ALA A 4 -12.14 5.64 4.24
N PHE A 5 -12.86 6.18 3.25
CA PHE A 5 -12.35 6.31 1.87
C PHE A 5 -11.05 7.11 1.77
N SER A 6 -10.90 8.17 2.57
CA SER A 6 -9.68 8.96 2.66
C SER A 6 -8.45 8.11 3.00
N VAL A 7 -8.59 7.14 3.92
CA VAL A 7 -7.51 6.24 4.32
C VAL A 7 -7.26 5.15 3.27
N ILE A 8 -8.31 4.69 2.58
CA ILE A 8 -8.21 3.75 1.45
C ILE A 8 -7.42 4.40 0.31
N PHE A 9 -7.79 5.61 -0.10
CA PHE A 9 -7.07 6.32 -1.16
C PHE A 9 -5.65 6.70 -0.73
N LEU A 10 -5.46 7.15 0.51
CA LEU A 10 -4.13 7.40 1.08
C LEU A 10 -3.21 6.19 0.88
N THR A 11 -3.61 5.03 1.39
CA THR A 11 -2.74 3.85 1.43
C THR A 11 -2.53 3.21 0.05
N THR A 12 -3.54 3.25 -0.83
CA THR A 12 -3.40 2.73 -2.20
C THR A 12 -2.55 3.65 -3.09
N LEU A 13 -2.80 4.96 -3.08
CA LEU A 13 -2.05 5.92 -3.91
C LEU A 13 -0.57 5.98 -3.48
N ILE A 14 -0.31 6.07 -2.18
CA ILE A 14 1.06 6.04 -1.67
C ILE A 14 1.74 4.72 -2.03
N GLY A 15 1.06 3.58 -1.87
CA GLY A 15 1.62 2.27 -2.22
C GLY A 15 2.04 2.16 -3.69
N VAL A 16 1.22 2.67 -4.62
CA VAL A 16 1.56 2.70 -6.06
C VAL A 16 2.75 3.62 -6.31
N GLY A 17 2.74 4.84 -5.74
CA GLY A 17 3.83 5.80 -5.91
C GLY A 17 5.17 5.26 -5.40
N GLN A 18 5.17 4.64 -4.22
CA GLN A 18 6.32 3.94 -3.64
C GLN A 18 6.83 2.83 -4.56
N GLY A 19 5.94 1.94 -5.00
CA GLY A 19 6.32 0.83 -5.88
C GLY A 19 6.85 1.31 -7.23
N LEU A 20 6.29 2.39 -7.80
CA LEU A 20 6.74 2.95 -9.07
C LEU A 20 8.15 3.52 -8.92
N PHE A 21 8.43 4.27 -7.86
CA PHE A 21 9.78 4.76 -7.59
C PHE A 21 10.80 3.60 -7.47
N LEU A 22 10.44 2.54 -6.72
CA LEU A 22 11.29 1.34 -6.62
C LEU A 22 11.51 0.68 -7.98
N ALA A 23 10.50 0.63 -8.84
CA ALA A 23 10.63 0.09 -10.19
C ALA A 23 11.61 0.92 -11.04
N LEU A 24 11.47 2.25 -11.05
CA LEU A 24 12.37 3.14 -11.80
C LEU A 24 13.82 2.94 -11.37
N PHE A 25 14.09 3.00 -10.07
CA PHE A 25 15.44 2.83 -9.56
C PHE A 25 16.00 1.42 -9.82
N THR A 26 15.16 0.38 -9.72
CA THR A 26 15.57 -0.99 -10.08
C THR A 26 15.96 -1.08 -11.56
N GLY A 27 15.20 -0.43 -12.45
CA GLY A 27 15.54 -0.35 -13.88
C GLY A 27 16.91 0.30 -14.11
N GLN A 28 17.19 1.40 -13.40
CA GLN A 28 18.50 2.06 -13.46
C GLN A 28 19.64 1.15 -12.96
N LEU A 29 19.46 0.47 -11.83
CA LEU A 29 20.46 -0.45 -11.29
C LEU A 29 20.80 -1.59 -12.26
N TYR A 30 19.77 -2.16 -12.90
CA TYR A 30 19.97 -3.22 -13.90
C TYR A 30 20.64 -2.70 -15.17
N ALA A 31 20.33 -1.47 -15.60
CA ALA A 31 21.03 -0.82 -16.72
C ALA A 31 22.51 -0.56 -16.39
N LEU A 32 22.81 -0.09 -15.17
CA LEU A 32 24.17 0.13 -14.69
C LEU A 32 24.97 -1.19 -14.63
N ALA A 33 24.31 -2.28 -14.27
CA ALA A 33 24.87 -3.65 -14.30
C ALA A 33 24.96 -4.25 -15.71
N LYS A 34 24.58 -3.50 -16.77
CA LYS A 34 24.53 -3.96 -18.18
C LYS A 34 23.61 -5.17 -18.41
N LEU A 35 22.63 -5.38 -17.54
CA LEU A 35 21.62 -6.43 -17.66
C LEU A 35 20.41 -5.98 -18.49
N LEU A 36 20.21 -4.66 -18.62
CA LEU A 36 19.13 -4.05 -19.38
C LEU A 36 19.65 -2.87 -20.22
N PRO A 37 18.97 -2.51 -21.32
CA PRO A 37 19.27 -1.27 -22.03
C PRO A 37 18.98 -0.05 -21.14
N ALA A 38 19.89 0.91 -21.15
CA ALA A 38 19.70 2.18 -20.48
C ALA A 38 18.46 2.90 -21.03
N GLN A 39 17.63 3.42 -20.12
CA GLN A 39 16.48 4.23 -20.49
C GLN A 39 16.88 5.70 -20.59
N THR A 40 16.05 6.47 -21.31
CA THR A 40 16.25 7.91 -21.42
C THR A 40 16.00 8.59 -20.08
N ASP A 41 16.68 9.72 -19.85
CA ASP A 41 16.43 10.57 -18.69
C ASP A 41 14.96 11.02 -18.60
N ALA A 42 14.32 11.21 -19.75
CA ALA A 42 12.90 11.53 -19.82
C ALA A 42 12.01 10.45 -19.20
N PHE A 43 12.34 9.16 -19.36
CA PHE A 43 11.60 8.05 -18.76
C PHE A 43 11.64 8.13 -17.22
N TYR A 44 12.82 8.30 -16.65
CA TYR A 44 13.01 8.41 -15.19
C TYR A 44 12.37 9.67 -14.61
N ALA A 45 12.50 10.81 -15.30
CA ALA A 45 11.89 12.07 -14.89
C ALA A 45 10.35 12.00 -14.91
N GLN A 46 9.75 11.49 -15.99
CA GLN A 46 8.30 11.35 -16.11
C GLN A 46 7.74 10.33 -15.12
N GLY A 47 8.39 9.17 -14.98
CA GLY A 47 7.99 8.16 -13.99
C GLY A 47 8.02 8.72 -12.57
N SER A 48 9.03 9.52 -12.26
CA SER A 48 9.20 10.12 -10.93
C SER A 48 8.20 11.24 -10.66
N LEU A 49 7.85 12.02 -11.69
CA LEU A 49 6.75 12.96 -11.60
C LEU A 49 5.42 12.25 -11.30
N ILE A 50 5.12 11.14 -11.98
CA ILE A 50 3.91 10.34 -11.72
C ILE A 50 3.94 9.78 -10.30
N ALA A 51 5.06 9.20 -9.87
CA ALA A 51 5.22 8.68 -8.51
C ALA A 51 4.99 9.78 -7.45
N LEU A 52 5.59 10.96 -7.66
CA LEU A 52 5.42 12.11 -6.77
C LEU A 52 3.97 12.59 -6.72
N LEU A 53 3.29 12.69 -7.86
CA LEU A 53 1.88 13.07 -7.92
C LEU A 53 0.97 12.08 -7.17
N LEU A 54 1.25 10.78 -7.25
CA LEU A 54 0.53 9.75 -6.48
C LEU A 54 0.80 9.89 -4.97
N LEU A 55 2.04 10.13 -4.56
CA LEU A 55 2.40 10.38 -3.16
C LEU A 55 1.69 11.65 -2.63
N ILE A 56 1.68 12.73 -3.41
CA ILE A 56 0.97 13.98 -3.08
C ILE A 56 -0.53 13.73 -2.99
N ALA A 57 -1.13 13.03 -3.94
CA ALA A 57 -2.56 12.73 -3.94
C ALA A 57 -2.95 11.89 -2.70
N GLY A 58 -2.12 10.92 -2.32
CA GLY A 58 -2.28 10.19 -1.08
C GLY A 58 -2.16 11.09 0.16
N LEU A 59 -1.15 11.95 0.23
CA LEU A 59 -1.00 12.93 1.32
C LEU A 59 -2.22 13.86 1.43
N VAL A 60 -2.73 14.36 0.31
CA VAL A 60 -3.94 15.17 0.26
C VAL A 60 -5.16 14.37 0.75
N ALA A 61 -5.29 13.11 0.34
CA ALA A 61 -6.34 12.22 0.84
C ALA A 61 -6.30 12.06 2.37
N SER A 62 -5.10 12.07 2.99
CA SER A 62 -4.96 12.01 4.45
C SER A 62 -5.61 13.17 5.20
N VAL A 63 -5.71 14.35 4.58
CA VAL A 63 -6.24 15.54 5.27
C VAL A 63 -7.74 15.39 5.56
N PHE A 64 -8.48 14.68 4.71
CA PHE A 64 -9.94 14.57 4.79
C PHE A 64 -10.47 13.72 5.95
N HIS A 65 -9.61 12.99 6.69
CA HIS A 65 -10.01 12.31 7.93
C HIS A 65 -9.55 13.03 9.20
N LEU A 66 -8.86 14.16 9.10
CA LEU A 66 -8.40 14.92 10.25
C LEU A 66 -9.53 15.78 10.80
N GLY A 67 -9.77 15.69 12.12
CA GLY A 67 -10.72 16.58 12.79
C GLY A 67 -10.22 18.02 12.93
N ARG A 68 -8.89 18.24 12.93
CA ARG A 68 -8.22 19.55 13.08
C ARG A 68 -6.98 19.64 12.17
N PRO A 69 -7.16 19.84 10.86
CA PRO A 69 -6.07 19.81 9.88
C PRO A 69 -4.99 20.87 10.16
N GLU A 70 -5.35 21.99 10.77
CA GLU A 70 -4.41 23.08 11.13
C GLU A 70 -3.35 22.65 12.16
N ARG A 71 -3.58 21.53 12.87
CA ARG A 71 -2.66 20.98 13.88
C ARG A 71 -1.91 19.75 13.39
N ALA A 72 -2.05 19.37 12.12
CA ALA A 72 -1.46 18.15 11.56
C ALA A 72 0.07 18.08 11.74
N TRP A 73 0.75 19.23 11.68
CA TRP A 73 2.21 19.30 11.88
C TRP A 73 2.67 18.73 13.24
N ARG A 74 1.82 18.79 14.28
CA ARG A 74 2.14 18.25 15.61
C ARG A 74 2.30 16.72 15.60
N ALA A 75 1.71 16.04 14.61
CA ALA A 75 1.81 14.59 14.48
C ALA A 75 3.25 14.10 14.26
N ALA A 76 4.16 14.95 13.79
CA ALA A 76 5.58 14.61 13.61
C ALA A 76 6.39 14.52 14.94
N THR A 77 5.84 14.98 16.07
CA THR A 77 6.63 15.18 17.30
C THR A 77 6.88 13.90 18.12
N GLN A 78 6.06 12.84 17.94
CA GLN A 78 6.08 11.63 18.79
C GLN A 78 6.69 10.40 18.08
N TRP A 79 7.69 10.62 17.24
CA TRP A 79 8.26 9.58 16.36
C TRP A 79 8.94 8.41 17.10
N ARG A 80 9.32 8.60 18.38
CA ARG A 80 9.92 7.53 19.20
C ARG A 80 8.91 6.47 19.63
N THR A 81 7.62 6.81 19.70
CA THR A 81 6.57 5.94 20.25
C THR A 81 5.42 5.68 19.27
N SER A 82 5.22 6.55 18.28
CA SER A 82 4.10 6.47 17.34
C SER A 82 4.53 6.11 15.92
N TRP A 83 3.95 5.04 15.36
CA TRP A 83 4.13 4.66 13.95
C TRP A 83 3.53 5.69 12.98
N LEU A 84 2.40 6.29 13.34
CA LEU A 84 1.81 7.39 12.58
C LEU A 84 2.77 8.58 12.49
N SER A 85 3.44 8.90 13.60
CA SER A 85 4.43 9.98 13.62
C SER A 85 5.64 9.68 12.72
N ARG A 86 6.09 8.41 12.69
CA ARG A 86 7.16 7.97 11.78
C ARG A 86 6.73 8.04 10.31
N GLU A 87 5.49 7.70 9.98
CA GLU A 87 4.93 7.85 8.62
C GLU A 87 4.92 9.32 8.18
N VAL A 88 4.49 10.24 9.06
CA VAL A 88 4.45 11.68 8.79
C VAL A 88 5.86 12.26 8.49
N ILE A 89 6.93 11.60 8.94
CA ILE A 89 8.32 11.98 8.63
C ILE A 89 8.82 11.24 7.38
N ALA A 90 8.56 9.93 7.29
CA ALA A 90 9.04 9.09 6.19
C ALA A 90 8.40 9.46 4.84
N LEU A 91 7.13 9.88 4.82
CA LEU A 91 6.43 10.26 3.60
C LEU A 91 7.05 11.49 2.93
N PRO A 92 7.24 12.64 3.61
CA PRO A 92 7.96 13.77 3.03
C PRO A 92 9.39 13.43 2.60
N ALA A 93 10.10 12.57 3.33
CA ALA A 93 11.44 12.13 2.94
C ALA A 93 11.42 11.32 1.63
N ALA A 94 10.50 10.36 1.49
CA ALA A 94 10.33 9.60 0.25
C ALA A 94 9.92 10.50 -0.92
N MET A 95 9.02 11.46 -0.69
CA MET A 95 8.64 12.47 -1.69
C MET A 95 9.82 13.33 -2.12
N LEU A 96 10.63 13.80 -1.17
CA LEU A 96 11.82 14.60 -1.45
C LEU A 96 12.81 13.83 -2.33
N PHE A 97 13.18 12.61 -1.96
CA PHE A 97 14.11 11.81 -2.76
C PHE A 97 13.54 11.43 -4.12
N THR A 98 12.23 11.13 -4.22
CA THR A 98 11.56 10.90 -5.51
C THR A 98 11.62 12.15 -6.40
N ALA A 99 11.36 13.32 -5.84
CA ALA A 99 11.43 14.59 -6.56
C ALA A 99 12.86 14.91 -7.02
N LEU A 100 13.85 14.77 -6.14
CA LEU A 100 15.26 14.99 -6.47
C LEU A 100 15.74 14.02 -7.56
N TYR A 101 15.35 12.75 -7.47
CA TYR A 101 15.69 11.74 -8.47
C TYR A 101 15.14 12.13 -9.85
N GLY A 102 13.86 12.50 -9.94
CA GLY A 102 13.25 12.98 -11.17
C GLY A 102 13.87 14.26 -11.71
N LEU A 103 14.20 15.23 -10.83
CA LEU A 103 14.83 16.50 -11.22
C LEU A 103 16.25 16.29 -11.76
N PHE A 104 17.04 15.42 -11.15
CA PHE A 104 18.41 15.16 -11.60
C PHE A 104 18.43 14.50 -12.98
N HIS A 105 17.51 13.56 -13.24
CA HIS A 105 17.32 13.06 -14.61
C HIS A 105 16.84 14.17 -15.55
N TYR A 106 15.84 14.96 -15.16
CA TYR A 106 15.31 16.05 -16.01
C TYR A 106 16.38 17.05 -16.46
N PHE A 107 17.31 17.42 -15.58
CA PHE A 107 18.42 18.33 -15.90
C PHE A 107 19.66 17.64 -16.49
N GLY A 108 19.64 16.31 -16.64
CA GLY A 108 20.79 15.54 -17.15
C GLY A 108 21.98 15.52 -16.20
N TRP A 109 21.75 15.64 -14.88
CA TRP A 109 22.79 15.56 -13.84
C TRP A 109 23.16 14.10 -13.53
N THR A 110 23.44 13.35 -14.58
CA THR A 110 23.77 11.91 -14.59
C THR A 110 25.25 11.63 -14.81
N GLN A 111 26.08 12.69 -14.77
CA GLN A 111 27.53 12.54 -14.89
C GLN A 111 28.11 11.93 -13.61
N PRO A 112 29.06 10.97 -13.73
CA PRO A 112 29.67 10.34 -12.55
C PRO A 112 30.42 11.35 -11.69
N LEU A 113 30.13 11.36 -10.38
CA LEU A 113 30.85 12.15 -9.38
C LEU A 113 32.16 11.47 -8.98
N PHE A 114 32.15 10.14 -8.85
CA PHE A 114 33.32 9.31 -8.58
C PHE A 114 33.09 7.88 -9.10
N VAL A 115 34.15 7.08 -9.17
CA VAL A 115 34.08 5.69 -9.62
C VAL A 115 34.61 4.76 -8.53
N ILE A 116 33.78 3.81 -8.09
CA ILE A 116 34.20 2.80 -7.10
C ILE A 116 34.89 1.65 -7.85
N SER A 117 36.09 1.31 -7.41
CA SER A 117 36.88 0.17 -7.91
C SER A 117 37.02 0.12 -9.44
N GLN A 118 37.09 1.30 -10.08
CA GLN A 118 37.15 1.47 -11.55
C GLN A 118 35.98 0.86 -12.34
N ALA A 119 34.94 0.38 -11.66
CA ALA A 119 33.86 -0.41 -12.27
C ALA A 119 32.47 0.23 -12.12
N LEU A 120 32.23 0.96 -11.02
CA LEU A 120 30.91 1.50 -10.70
C LEU A 120 30.96 3.04 -10.70
N PRO A 121 30.55 3.70 -11.80
CA PRO A 121 30.37 5.15 -11.79
C PRO A 121 29.18 5.51 -10.90
N VAL A 122 29.44 6.33 -9.89
CA VAL A 122 28.43 6.83 -8.96
C VAL A 122 28.10 8.26 -9.33
N ASP A 123 26.89 8.50 -9.80
CA ASP A 123 26.34 9.83 -10.08
C ASP A 123 25.36 10.27 -8.98
N ALA A 124 24.82 11.48 -9.11
CA ALA A 124 23.88 12.02 -8.15
C ALA A 124 22.55 11.23 -8.11
N THR A 125 22.11 10.70 -9.27
CA THR A 125 20.87 9.93 -9.36
C THR A 125 20.96 8.59 -8.63
N LEU A 126 22.11 7.91 -8.67
CA LEU A 126 22.35 6.66 -7.95
C LEU A 126 22.29 6.86 -6.43
N ILE A 127 22.92 7.93 -5.92
CA ILE A 127 22.92 8.26 -4.49
C ILE A 127 21.50 8.59 -4.01
N VAL A 128 20.81 9.48 -4.72
CA VAL A 128 19.44 9.88 -4.37
C VAL A 128 18.47 8.71 -4.52
N GLY A 129 18.63 7.89 -5.56
CA GLY A 129 17.84 6.69 -5.78
C GLY A 129 17.99 5.66 -4.65
N ALA A 130 19.23 5.46 -4.17
CA ALA A 130 19.50 4.58 -3.03
C ALA A 130 18.88 5.11 -1.72
N LEU A 131 19.05 6.41 -1.43
CA LEU A 131 18.44 7.04 -0.26
C LEU A 131 16.90 7.02 -0.34
N GLY A 132 16.34 7.30 -1.51
CA GLY A 132 14.90 7.21 -1.78
C GLY A 132 14.37 5.80 -1.62
N THR A 133 15.16 4.77 -1.97
CA THR A 133 14.79 3.37 -1.79
C THR A 133 14.67 3.04 -0.30
N VAL A 134 15.65 3.47 0.51
CA VAL A 134 15.60 3.32 1.97
C VAL A 134 14.38 4.05 2.54
N ALA A 135 14.16 5.31 2.15
CA ALA A 135 13.00 6.09 2.60
C ALA A 135 11.67 5.42 2.20
N THR A 136 11.60 4.82 1.01
CA THR A 136 10.42 4.11 0.52
C THR A 136 10.12 2.84 1.31
N PHE A 137 11.13 2.02 1.62
CA PHE A 137 10.92 0.84 2.48
C PHE A 137 10.56 1.23 3.92
N LEU A 138 11.17 2.28 4.45
CA LEU A 138 10.80 2.82 5.76
C LEU A 138 9.34 3.30 5.77
N LEU A 139 8.90 3.96 4.70
CA LEU A 139 7.51 4.39 4.56
C LEU A 139 6.55 3.19 4.51
N PHE A 140 6.83 2.15 3.72
CA PHE A 140 6.02 0.92 3.70
C PHE A 140 5.88 0.31 5.10
N LEU A 141 7.00 0.23 5.83
CA LEU A 141 7.01 -0.26 7.19
C LEU A 141 6.17 0.62 8.11
N CYS A 142 6.32 1.94 8.05
CA CYS A 142 5.58 2.87 8.90
C CYS A 142 4.08 2.76 8.67
N THR A 143 3.63 2.83 7.41
CA THR A 143 2.22 2.74 7.03
C THR A 143 1.62 1.41 7.48
N ALA A 144 2.31 0.29 7.26
CA ALA A 144 1.80 -1.01 7.67
C ALA A 144 1.74 -1.19 9.19
N MET A 145 2.75 -0.67 9.90
CA MET A 145 2.84 -0.80 11.36
C MET A 145 1.80 0.00 12.12
N ILE A 146 1.19 1.02 11.51
CA ILE A 146 -0.01 1.68 12.07
C ILE A 146 -1.10 0.64 12.35
N TYR A 147 -1.25 -0.36 11.48
CA TYR A 147 -2.23 -1.44 11.64
C TYR A 147 -1.66 -2.65 12.37
N ALA A 148 -0.46 -3.09 11.97
CA ALA A 148 0.14 -4.31 12.50
C ALA A 148 0.50 -4.20 13.99
N SER A 149 0.69 -2.99 14.54
CA SER A 149 0.96 -2.80 15.97
C SER A 149 -0.29 -2.85 16.87
N LEU A 150 -1.49 -2.81 16.29
CA LEU A 150 -2.76 -2.79 17.04
C LEU A 150 -3.15 -4.18 17.55
N ARG A 151 -2.57 -4.56 18.70
CA ARG A 151 -2.76 -5.89 19.34
C ARG A 151 -4.23 -6.29 19.55
N PHE A 152 -5.10 -5.31 19.74
CA PHE A 152 -6.53 -5.54 19.98
C PHE A 152 -7.33 -5.80 18.70
N ILE A 153 -6.83 -5.38 17.52
CA ILE A 153 -7.44 -5.69 16.21
C ILE A 153 -6.66 -6.85 15.59
N LYS A 154 -7.07 -8.06 15.98
CA LYS A 154 -6.31 -9.28 15.67
C LYS A 154 -6.26 -9.61 14.18
N ALA A 155 -7.27 -9.20 13.40
CA ALA A 155 -7.27 -9.31 11.94
C ALA A 155 -6.07 -8.61 11.30
N TRP A 156 -5.58 -7.51 11.91
CA TRP A 156 -4.45 -6.73 11.44
C TRP A 156 -3.14 -7.04 12.17
N HIS A 157 -3.20 -7.49 13.43
CA HIS A 157 -2.01 -7.81 14.22
C HIS A 157 -1.31 -9.09 13.74
N SER A 158 -0.48 -8.95 12.71
CA SER A 158 0.30 -10.01 12.08
C SER A 158 1.42 -9.41 11.22
N PRO A 159 2.59 -10.08 11.09
CA PRO A 159 3.58 -9.70 10.09
C PRO A 159 3.04 -9.79 8.65
N LEU A 160 1.99 -10.59 8.40
CA LEU A 160 1.33 -10.67 7.10
C LEU A 160 0.75 -9.32 6.67
N THR A 161 0.37 -8.45 7.61
CA THR A 161 -0.07 -7.08 7.29
C THR A 161 1.07 -6.28 6.68
N VAL A 162 2.27 -6.35 7.25
CA VAL A 162 3.46 -5.68 6.70
C VAL A 162 3.80 -6.23 5.31
N ALA A 163 3.79 -7.56 5.17
CA ALA A 163 4.01 -8.21 3.87
C ALA A 163 2.97 -7.78 2.82
N ASN A 164 1.69 -7.69 3.19
CA ASN A 164 0.62 -7.29 2.27
C ASN A 164 0.79 -5.85 1.77
N PHE A 165 1.08 -4.89 2.67
CA PHE A 165 1.30 -3.50 2.25
C PHE A 165 2.52 -3.40 1.31
N LEU A 166 3.60 -4.10 1.63
CA LEU A 166 4.82 -4.09 0.84
C LEU A 166 4.62 -4.71 -0.55
N PHE A 167 4.14 -5.97 -0.62
CA PHE A 167 4.03 -6.68 -1.89
C PHE A 167 2.96 -6.10 -2.80
N LEU A 168 1.82 -5.65 -2.26
CA LEU A 168 0.78 -5.03 -3.08
C LEU A 168 1.19 -3.65 -3.61
N GLY A 169 1.94 -2.88 -2.82
CA GLY A 169 2.52 -1.61 -3.28
C GLY A 169 3.56 -1.82 -4.38
N ILE A 170 4.51 -2.74 -4.18
CA ILE A 170 5.50 -3.12 -5.21
C ILE A 170 4.80 -3.65 -6.47
N ALA A 171 3.84 -4.56 -6.33
CA ALA A 171 3.11 -5.14 -7.45
C ALA A 171 2.45 -4.07 -8.31
N SER A 172 1.68 -3.17 -7.69
CA SER A 172 0.98 -2.11 -8.41
C SER A 172 1.89 -1.05 -8.99
N GLY A 173 2.99 -0.72 -8.30
CA GLY A 173 3.99 0.21 -8.82
C GLY A 173 4.79 -0.34 -10.01
N PHE A 174 5.20 -1.61 -9.97
CA PHE A 174 5.82 -2.28 -11.11
C PHE A 174 4.84 -2.50 -12.26
N MET A 175 3.56 -2.77 -11.97
CA MET A 175 2.51 -2.84 -12.98
C MET A 175 2.33 -1.49 -13.68
N LEU A 176 2.38 -0.39 -12.92
CA LEU A 176 2.37 0.97 -13.49
C LEU A 176 3.64 1.25 -14.30
N ALA A 177 4.80 0.79 -13.87
CA ALA A 177 6.05 0.92 -14.65
C ALA A 177 5.98 0.15 -15.98
N ALA A 178 5.33 -1.02 -15.99
CA ALA A 178 5.07 -1.79 -17.22
C ALA A 178 4.11 -1.03 -18.15
N ALA A 179 3.04 -0.45 -17.60
CA ALA A 179 2.11 0.41 -18.34
C ALA A 179 2.78 1.66 -18.93
N LEU A 180 3.62 2.35 -18.14
CA LEU A 180 4.39 3.51 -18.59
C LEU A 180 5.38 3.12 -19.69
N SER A 181 6.07 2.00 -19.53
CA SER A 181 7.01 1.48 -20.54
C SER A 181 6.29 1.16 -21.85
N ALA A 182 5.09 0.60 -21.77
CA ALA A 182 4.29 0.28 -22.95
C ALA A 182 3.79 1.54 -23.65
N TYR A 183 3.40 2.56 -22.90
CA TYR A 183 2.98 3.85 -23.42
C TYR A 183 4.12 4.60 -24.12
N LEU A 184 5.32 4.58 -23.52
CA LEU A 184 6.51 5.24 -24.06
C LEU A 184 7.29 4.40 -25.06
N SER A 185 6.79 3.22 -25.45
CA SER A 185 7.47 2.27 -26.35
C SER A 185 8.88 1.87 -25.89
N SER A 186 9.08 1.77 -24.57
CA SER A 186 10.31 1.29 -23.95
C SER A 186 10.42 -0.23 -24.06
N SER A 187 11.63 -0.75 -24.23
CA SER A 187 11.92 -2.19 -24.22
C SER A 187 11.75 -2.86 -22.85
N LEU A 188 11.47 -2.10 -21.79
CA LEU A 188 11.38 -2.63 -20.41
C LEU A 188 9.98 -3.14 -20.02
N VAL A 189 9.01 -3.18 -20.93
CA VAL A 189 7.66 -3.70 -20.64
C VAL A 189 7.72 -5.11 -20.04
N VAL A 190 8.51 -6.00 -20.63
CA VAL A 190 8.67 -7.38 -20.17
C VAL A 190 9.35 -7.43 -18.80
N PHE A 191 10.37 -6.60 -18.58
CA PHE A 191 11.10 -6.55 -17.31
C PHE A 191 10.19 -6.12 -16.16
N TYR A 192 9.50 -4.98 -16.31
CA TYR A 192 8.60 -4.47 -15.28
C TYR A 192 7.38 -5.37 -15.11
N GLY A 193 6.80 -5.88 -16.21
CA GLY A 193 5.68 -6.81 -16.16
C GLY A 193 6.02 -8.10 -15.42
N THR A 194 7.21 -8.66 -15.63
CA THR A 194 7.66 -9.87 -14.93
C THR A 194 7.80 -9.62 -13.43
N TRP A 195 8.47 -8.54 -13.02
CA TRP A 195 8.58 -8.19 -11.60
C TRP A 195 7.22 -7.84 -10.97
N ALA A 196 6.32 -7.21 -11.74
CA ALA A 196 4.94 -6.96 -11.30
C ALA A 196 4.20 -8.28 -11.03
N VAL A 197 4.33 -9.28 -11.91
CA VAL A 197 3.75 -10.62 -11.73
C VAL A 197 4.34 -11.30 -10.50
N VAL A 198 5.67 -11.31 -10.35
CA VAL A 198 6.34 -11.90 -9.17
C VAL A 198 5.83 -11.26 -7.88
N ALA A 199 5.80 -9.94 -7.79
CA ALA A 199 5.29 -9.22 -6.63
C ALA A 199 3.78 -9.47 -6.40
N THR A 200 3.00 -9.60 -7.47
CA THR A 200 1.56 -9.93 -7.40
C THR A 200 1.35 -11.33 -6.82
N LEU A 201 2.16 -12.32 -7.23
CA LEU A 201 2.11 -13.68 -6.68
C LEU A 201 2.52 -13.71 -5.19
N LEU A 202 3.59 -13.00 -4.82
CA LEU A 202 3.99 -12.85 -3.41
C LEU A 202 2.88 -12.18 -2.58
N GLY A 203 2.23 -11.15 -3.12
CA GLY A 203 1.07 -10.49 -2.53
C GLY A 203 -0.14 -11.43 -2.41
N ALA A 204 -0.36 -12.32 -3.38
CA ALA A 204 -1.44 -13.31 -3.35
C ALA A 204 -1.19 -14.34 -2.24
N ILE A 205 0.05 -14.81 -2.09
CA ILE A 205 0.45 -15.73 -1.02
C ILE A 205 0.26 -15.06 0.34
N SER A 206 0.78 -13.84 0.54
CA SER A 206 0.67 -13.14 1.82
C SER A 206 -0.78 -12.81 2.16
N ARG A 207 -1.59 -12.39 1.18
CA ARG A 207 -2.99 -12.04 1.42
C ARG A 207 -3.85 -13.28 1.62
N GLY A 208 -3.61 -14.35 0.86
CA GLY A 208 -4.25 -15.65 1.05
C GLY A 208 -3.98 -16.22 2.44
N ALA A 209 -2.71 -16.20 2.88
CA ALA A 209 -2.33 -16.60 4.24
C ALA A 209 -3.02 -15.75 5.30
N SER A 210 -3.16 -14.43 5.08
CA SER A 210 -3.90 -13.54 5.98
C SER A 210 -5.39 -13.91 6.07
N LEU A 211 -6.04 -14.19 4.93
CA LEU A 211 -7.46 -14.56 4.89
C LEU A 211 -7.70 -15.92 5.57
N TYR A 212 -6.83 -16.90 5.32
CA TYR A 212 -6.88 -18.20 5.98
C TYR A 212 -6.70 -18.08 7.50
N ARG A 213 -5.68 -17.32 7.94
CA ARG A 213 -5.47 -17.07 9.37
C ARG A 213 -6.67 -16.37 10.02
N ASN A 214 -7.31 -15.45 9.30
CA ASN A 214 -8.42 -14.67 9.81
C ASN A 214 -9.75 -15.47 9.81
N SER A 215 -9.92 -16.50 8.97
CA SER A 215 -11.11 -17.36 9.00
C SER A 215 -11.19 -18.24 10.24
N ASP A 216 -10.04 -18.67 10.77
CA ASP A 216 -9.97 -19.56 11.94
C ASP A 216 -9.98 -18.80 13.27
N PHE A 217 -10.00 -17.47 13.22
CA PHE A 217 -9.78 -16.65 14.40
C PHE A 217 -11.02 -16.60 15.31
N ARG A 218 -10.90 -17.14 16.54
CA ARG A 218 -11.90 -16.99 17.62
C ARG A 218 -11.49 -15.89 18.60
N CYS A 219 -12.41 -14.98 18.92
CA CYS A 219 -12.16 -13.95 19.92
C CYS A 219 -11.91 -14.60 21.30
N LYS A 220 -10.65 -14.56 21.77
CA LYS A 220 -10.28 -15.04 23.11
C LYS A 220 -10.89 -14.23 24.27
N ILE A 221 -11.47 -13.06 23.97
CA ILE A 221 -12.13 -12.21 24.96
C ILE A 221 -13.64 -12.45 24.84
N SER A 222 -14.27 -12.79 25.95
CA SER A 222 -15.73 -12.90 26.08
C SER A 222 -16.28 -11.70 26.86
N MET A 223 -17.59 -11.49 26.79
CA MET A 223 -18.27 -10.45 27.57
C MET A 223 -17.98 -10.64 29.07
N GLN A 224 -18.00 -11.88 29.56
CA GLN A 224 -17.64 -12.29 30.92
C GLN A 224 -16.26 -11.77 31.34
N SER A 225 -15.24 -12.08 30.54
CA SER A 225 -13.86 -11.65 30.83
C SER A 225 -13.68 -10.13 30.78
N ALA A 226 -14.49 -9.45 29.96
CA ALA A 226 -14.39 -8.01 29.75
C ALA A 226 -15.00 -7.22 30.92
N ILE A 227 -16.07 -7.74 31.57
CA ILE A 227 -16.69 -7.15 32.77
C ILE A 227 -16.24 -7.79 34.09
N GLY A 228 -15.37 -8.81 34.05
CA GLY A 228 -14.90 -9.53 35.24
C GLY A 228 -15.97 -10.39 35.92
N VAL A 229 -17.00 -10.85 35.20
CA VAL A 229 -18.11 -11.64 35.75
C VAL A 229 -17.99 -13.09 35.33
N HIS A 230 -18.00 -14.01 36.30
CA HIS A 230 -17.88 -15.46 36.08
C HIS A 230 -19.21 -16.17 35.80
N HIS A 231 -20.32 -15.43 35.75
CA HIS A 231 -21.64 -16.02 35.48
C HIS A 231 -21.77 -16.51 34.03
N ALA A 232 -22.31 -17.73 33.86
CA ALA A 232 -22.33 -18.40 32.57
C ALA A 232 -23.26 -17.73 31.53
N LYS A 233 -24.34 -17.09 31.99
CA LYS A 233 -25.33 -16.43 31.12
C LYS A 233 -25.29 -14.92 31.32
N LEU A 234 -24.91 -14.19 30.29
CA LEU A 234 -24.98 -12.73 30.23
C LEU A 234 -25.97 -12.31 29.15
N HIS A 235 -26.89 -11.42 29.51
CA HIS A 235 -27.82 -10.81 28.56
C HIS A 235 -27.64 -9.29 28.60
N GLN A 236 -27.31 -8.71 27.45
CA GLN A 236 -27.29 -7.27 27.29
C GLN A 236 -28.72 -6.73 27.30
N LYS A 237 -29.11 -6.00 28.37
CA LYS A 237 -30.44 -5.37 28.47
C LYS A 237 -30.51 -3.99 27.80
N ALA A 238 -29.41 -3.24 27.84
CA ALA A 238 -29.32 -1.90 27.28
C ALA A 238 -27.86 -1.56 26.91
N GLN A 239 -27.68 -0.55 26.06
CA GLN A 239 -26.36 -0.03 25.68
C GLN A 239 -25.80 1.02 26.66
N GLY A 240 -26.59 1.45 27.65
CA GLY A 240 -26.18 2.45 28.64
C GLY A 240 -26.32 3.92 28.22
N PHE A 241 -26.81 4.18 26.99
CA PHE A 241 -27.08 5.52 26.46
C PHE A 241 -28.41 5.55 25.70
N MET A 242 -29.06 6.71 25.65
CA MET A 242 -30.34 6.91 24.95
C MET A 242 -30.17 7.23 23.45
N GLY A 243 -28.97 7.61 23.01
CA GLY A 243 -28.66 7.94 21.60
C GLY A 243 -27.47 7.15 21.05
N GLY A 244 -27.26 7.22 19.75
CA GLY A 244 -26.10 6.59 19.10
C GLY A 244 -24.78 7.25 19.51
N ALA A 245 -23.73 6.47 19.69
CA ALA A 245 -22.39 6.93 20.04
C ALA A 245 -21.42 6.81 18.85
N PHE A 246 -20.26 7.47 18.95
CA PHE A 246 -19.14 7.27 18.02
C PHE A 246 -18.82 5.77 17.87
N ASN A 247 -18.81 5.05 18.99
CA ASN A 247 -18.48 3.63 19.03
C ASN A 247 -19.43 2.77 18.17
N THR A 248 -20.73 3.06 18.22
CA THR A 248 -21.76 2.33 17.47
C THR A 248 -21.76 2.67 15.98
N ARG A 249 -21.13 3.78 15.57
CA ARG A 249 -21.07 4.23 14.17
C ARG A 249 -19.77 3.78 13.49
N GLU A 250 -18.62 3.97 14.15
CA GLU A 250 -17.31 3.79 13.50
C GLU A 250 -16.79 2.35 13.52
N PHE A 251 -17.15 1.55 14.51
CA PHE A 251 -16.62 0.19 14.64
C PHE A 251 -17.54 -0.89 14.05
N PHE A 252 -18.70 -0.47 13.52
CA PHE A 252 -19.62 -1.29 12.75
C PHE A 252 -19.66 -0.78 11.30
N HIS A 253 -19.73 -1.68 10.32
CA HIS A 253 -19.80 -1.30 8.91
C HIS A 253 -21.20 -1.50 8.29
N GLY A 254 -22.10 -2.20 8.98
CA GLY A 254 -23.50 -2.41 8.55
C GLY A 254 -23.65 -3.05 7.17
N LYS A 255 -22.71 -3.89 6.75
CA LYS A 255 -22.71 -4.56 5.43
C LYS A 255 -23.09 -6.01 5.59
N SER A 256 -23.89 -6.53 4.65
CA SER A 256 -24.29 -7.93 4.64
C SER A 256 -23.11 -8.85 4.32
N ASP A 257 -23.17 -10.08 4.83
CA ASP A 257 -22.16 -11.11 4.55
C ASP A 257 -22.04 -11.41 3.06
N ALA A 258 -23.15 -11.36 2.31
CA ALA A 258 -23.15 -11.53 0.86
C ALA A 258 -22.32 -10.45 0.15
N LEU A 259 -22.43 -9.19 0.57
CA LEU A 259 -21.61 -8.11 0.02
C LEU A 259 -20.13 -8.32 0.34
N LEU A 260 -19.80 -8.71 1.58
CA LEU A 260 -18.42 -8.98 1.97
C LEU A 260 -17.80 -10.13 1.18
N GLN A 261 -18.57 -11.20 0.92
CA GLN A 261 -18.13 -12.31 0.06
C GLN A 261 -17.90 -11.84 -1.39
N MET A 262 -18.82 -11.05 -1.95
CA MET A 262 -18.66 -10.48 -3.29
C MET A 262 -17.39 -9.62 -3.39
N LEU A 263 -17.16 -8.74 -2.40
CA LEU A 263 -15.94 -7.92 -2.36
C LEU A 263 -14.68 -8.78 -2.25
N ARG A 264 -14.72 -9.85 -1.44
CA ARG A 264 -13.60 -10.79 -1.30
C ARG A 264 -13.22 -11.43 -2.62
N TYR A 265 -14.17 -12.04 -3.31
CA TYR A 265 -13.90 -12.67 -4.61
C TYR A 265 -13.54 -11.63 -5.68
N GLY A 266 -14.19 -10.48 -5.66
CA GLY A 266 -13.91 -9.36 -6.57
C GLY A 266 -12.46 -8.89 -6.49
N PHE A 267 -11.95 -8.59 -5.29
CA PHE A 267 -10.56 -8.16 -5.19
C PHE A 267 -9.57 -9.29 -5.49
N LEU A 268 -9.87 -10.55 -5.13
CA LEU A 268 -8.97 -11.67 -5.43
C LEU A 268 -8.78 -11.82 -6.95
N LEU A 269 -9.87 -11.67 -7.70
CA LEU A 269 -9.86 -11.69 -9.16
C LEU A 269 -9.11 -10.47 -9.73
N MET A 270 -9.45 -9.26 -9.29
CA MET A 270 -8.96 -8.01 -9.88
C MET A 270 -7.51 -7.68 -9.48
N VAL A 271 -7.04 -8.07 -8.29
CA VAL A 271 -5.67 -7.76 -7.84
C VAL A 271 -4.67 -8.81 -8.33
N PHE A 272 -5.08 -10.09 -8.37
CA PHE A 272 -4.14 -11.19 -8.57
C PHE A 272 -4.30 -11.90 -9.92
N ILE A 273 -5.52 -12.32 -10.28
CA ILE A 273 -5.73 -13.19 -11.44
C ILE A 273 -5.72 -12.38 -12.74
N LEU A 274 -6.58 -11.37 -12.85
CA LEU A 274 -6.75 -10.60 -14.09
C LEU A 274 -5.47 -9.84 -14.50
N PRO A 275 -4.74 -9.15 -13.61
CA PRO A 275 -3.54 -8.42 -14.02
C PRO A 275 -2.44 -9.35 -14.54
N VAL A 276 -2.27 -10.54 -13.95
CA VAL A 276 -1.30 -11.54 -14.43
C VAL A 276 -1.69 -12.06 -15.82
N LEU A 277 -2.96 -12.40 -16.02
CA LEU A 277 -3.46 -12.83 -17.33
C LEU A 277 -3.30 -11.73 -18.39
N LEU A 278 -3.58 -10.48 -18.04
CA LEU A 278 -3.44 -9.35 -18.96
C LEU A 278 -1.99 -9.08 -19.33
N ILE A 279 -1.03 -9.22 -18.40
CA ILE A 279 0.40 -9.12 -18.72
C ILE A 279 0.87 -10.28 -19.59
N LEU A 280 0.39 -11.50 -19.34
CA LEU A 280 0.68 -12.64 -20.20
C LEU A 280 0.15 -12.42 -21.63
N LEU A 281 -1.10 -11.97 -21.75
CA LEU A 281 -1.70 -11.65 -23.05
C LEU A 281 -1.02 -10.45 -23.72
N ALA A 282 -0.56 -9.46 -22.96
CA ALA A 282 0.21 -8.34 -23.48
C ALA A 282 1.48 -8.81 -24.19
N TYR A 283 2.16 -9.81 -23.61
CA TYR A 283 3.34 -10.42 -24.20
C TYR A 283 3.01 -11.24 -25.45
N LEU A 284 1.99 -12.09 -25.39
CA LEU A 284 1.60 -12.96 -26.51
C LEU A 284 1.05 -12.20 -27.72
N LEU A 285 0.39 -11.07 -27.49
CA LEU A 285 -0.26 -10.26 -28.52
C LEU A 285 0.51 -8.98 -28.86
N GLU A 286 1.68 -8.78 -28.26
CA GLU A 286 2.52 -7.56 -28.41
C GLU A 286 1.72 -6.25 -28.20
N SER A 287 0.77 -6.26 -27.26
CA SER A 287 -0.18 -5.17 -27.09
C SER A 287 0.28 -4.15 -26.04
N SER A 288 0.47 -2.90 -26.47
CA SER A 288 0.80 -1.78 -25.57
C SER A 288 -0.35 -1.33 -24.66
N ARG A 289 -1.60 -1.72 -24.97
CA ARG A 289 -2.79 -1.33 -24.21
C ARG A 289 -3.07 -2.25 -23.02
N LEU A 290 -2.69 -3.53 -23.12
CA LEU A 290 -2.98 -4.53 -22.10
C LEU A 290 -2.27 -4.28 -20.76
N PRO A 291 -1.00 -3.80 -20.70
CA PRO A 291 -0.38 -3.41 -19.44
C PRO A 291 -1.08 -2.24 -18.75
N ILE A 292 -1.62 -1.28 -19.52
CA ILE A 292 -2.41 -0.15 -18.98
C ILE A 292 -3.70 -0.67 -18.36
N ALA A 293 -4.42 -1.55 -19.06
CA ALA A 293 -5.62 -2.19 -18.53
C ALA A 293 -5.32 -3.03 -17.27
N ALA A 294 -4.19 -3.76 -17.25
CA ALA A 294 -3.75 -4.54 -16.11
C ALA A 294 -3.55 -3.67 -14.87
N PHE A 295 -2.87 -2.53 -15.00
CA PHE A 295 -2.71 -1.56 -13.90
C PHE A 295 -4.04 -1.01 -13.41
N LEU A 296 -4.94 -0.55 -14.30
CA LEU A 296 -6.21 0.05 -13.90
C LEU A 296 -7.10 -0.96 -13.15
N ILE A 297 -7.18 -2.20 -13.64
CA ILE A 297 -7.93 -3.28 -12.99
C ILE A 297 -7.30 -3.64 -11.64
N GLN A 298 -5.96 -3.74 -11.58
CA GLN A 298 -5.26 -4.01 -10.33
C GLN A 298 -5.50 -2.92 -9.29
N TYR A 299 -5.42 -1.65 -9.69
CA TYR A 299 -5.65 -0.52 -8.79
C TYR A 299 -7.09 -0.49 -8.26
N ALA A 300 -8.09 -0.68 -9.13
CA ALA A 300 -9.48 -0.80 -8.71
C ALA A 300 -9.67 -1.98 -7.73
N GLY A 301 -9.04 -3.12 -8.01
CA GLY A 301 -8.98 -4.26 -7.10
C GLY A 301 -8.36 -3.91 -5.74
N LEU A 302 -7.29 -3.12 -5.70
CA LEU A 302 -6.63 -2.70 -4.46
C LEU A 302 -7.50 -1.78 -3.60
N VAL A 303 -8.30 -0.91 -4.23
CA VAL A 303 -9.29 -0.09 -3.50
C VAL A 303 -10.33 -1.00 -2.82
N ILE A 304 -10.81 -2.02 -3.53
CA ILE A 304 -11.75 -3.03 -2.98
C ILE A 304 -11.07 -3.86 -1.88
N GLU A 305 -9.81 -4.26 -2.08
CA GLU A 305 -9.05 -5.05 -1.12
C GLU A 305 -8.82 -4.27 0.18
N ARG A 306 -8.47 -2.98 0.10
CA ARG A 306 -8.32 -2.09 1.26
C ARG A 306 -9.66 -1.86 1.95
N TYR A 307 -10.75 -1.68 1.20
CA TYR A 307 -12.09 -1.64 1.77
C TYR A 307 -12.39 -2.91 2.58
N TYR A 308 -12.13 -4.08 1.99
CA TYR A 308 -12.33 -5.37 2.64
C TYR A 308 -11.45 -5.53 3.88
N PHE A 309 -10.19 -5.09 3.84
CA PHE A 309 -9.25 -5.10 4.97
C PHE A 309 -9.82 -4.36 6.21
N PHE A 310 -10.53 -3.25 6.01
CA PHE A 310 -11.19 -2.52 7.10
C PHE A 310 -12.47 -3.19 7.60
N THR A 311 -13.26 -3.77 6.69
CA THR A 311 -14.50 -4.47 7.08
C THR A 311 -14.23 -5.80 7.79
N GLU A 312 -13.15 -6.50 7.41
CA GLU A 312 -12.70 -7.76 8.02
C GLU A 312 -12.29 -7.56 9.51
N ALA A 313 -11.89 -6.35 9.89
CA ALA A 313 -11.57 -6.04 11.27
C ALA A 313 -12.81 -5.96 12.17
N LYS A 314 -12.83 -6.82 13.18
CA LYS A 314 -13.78 -6.78 14.29
C LYS A 314 -13.11 -6.13 15.51
N HIS A 315 -13.68 -5.00 15.97
CA HIS A 315 -13.19 -4.33 17.17
C HIS A 315 -13.70 -5.08 18.41
N PRO A 316 -12.87 -5.33 19.46
CA PRO A 316 -13.31 -6.04 20.67
C PRO A 316 -14.50 -5.40 21.37
N GLN A 317 -14.64 -4.07 21.26
CA GLN A 317 -15.80 -3.38 21.82
C GLN A 317 -17.15 -3.89 21.28
N ASN A 318 -17.17 -4.48 20.08
CA ASN A 318 -18.42 -4.92 19.44
C ASN A 318 -19.08 -6.04 20.27
N LEU A 319 -18.31 -6.70 21.15
CA LEU A 319 -18.82 -7.62 22.16
C LEU A 319 -19.74 -6.93 23.18
N TYR A 320 -19.58 -5.62 23.44
CA TYR A 320 -20.40 -4.85 24.37
C TYR A 320 -21.65 -4.24 23.73
N TYR A 321 -21.74 -4.21 22.41
CA TYR A 321 -22.84 -3.57 21.67
C TYR A 321 -23.50 -4.57 20.71
N GLN A 322 -23.75 -5.79 21.18
CA GLN A 322 -24.27 -6.88 20.34
C GLN A 322 -25.68 -6.60 19.81
N SER A 323 -26.49 -5.84 20.55
CA SER A 323 -27.83 -5.43 20.10
C SER A 323 -27.82 -4.44 18.93
N MET A 324 -26.65 -3.92 18.55
CA MET A 324 -26.46 -2.97 17.44
C MET A 324 -25.79 -3.61 16.22
N ALA A 325 -25.34 -4.86 16.34
CA ALA A 325 -24.58 -5.59 15.31
C ALA A 325 -25.47 -6.09 14.18
#